data_AF-A0A3N5LIB6-F1
#
_entry.id   AF-A0A3N5LIB6-F1
#
_cell.length_a   1.000
_cell.length_b   1.000
_cell.length_c   1.000
_cell.angle_alpha   90.00
_cell.angle_beta   90.00
_cell.angle_gamma   90.00
#
_symmetry.space_group_name_H-M   'P 1'
#
loop_
_entity.id
_entity.type
_entity.pdbx_description
1 polymer ?
#
loop_
_entity_poly.entity_id
_entity_poly.type
_entity_poly.pdbx_seq_one_letter_code
_entity_poly.pdbx_strand_id
1 'polypeptide(L)'
;MNSNHIRFWELSSGDEIDRQHLEICEECRRQSEVHRLLLIQLSRLPRIEAPPFFAARVQNLISEARPSLVYYFQRMAAQLAPLLTLLILVTSLLIHSVSNEQSGQPGSGGQAAVVLDESAFPEVSVENMIAMPPDLDEGSNR
;
A
#
# COMPACT_ATOMS: atom_id res chain seq x y z
N MET A 1 15.51 -3.07 -40.15
CA MET A 1 16.05 -1.76 -39.73
C MET A 1 16.02 -1.76 -38.21
N ASN A 2 17.18 -1.99 -37.57
CA ASN A 2 17.28 -2.00 -36.10
C ASN A 2 17.20 -0.55 -35.62
N SER A 3 16.00 -0.17 -35.20
CA SER A 3 15.62 1.18 -34.78
C SER A 3 16.13 1.49 -33.37
N ASN A 4 17.45 1.57 -33.23
CA ASN A 4 18.04 2.19 -32.06
C ASN A 4 17.96 3.71 -32.25
N HIS A 5 16.88 4.31 -31.74
CA HIS A 5 16.73 5.75 -31.68
C HIS A 5 17.60 6.34 -30.57
N ILE A 6 18.09 7.55 -30.79
CA ILE A 6 18.85 8.30 -29.79
C ILE A 6 17.91 8.71 -28.66
N ARG A 7 18.25 8.35 -27.43
CA ARG A 7 17.48 8.74 -26.24
C ARG A 7 18.00 10.07 -25.70
N PHE A 8 17.45 11.17 -26.22
CA PHE A 8 17.93 12.51 -25.88
C PHE A 8 17.84 12.85 -24.37
N TRP A 9 16.97 12.20 -23.61
CA TRP A 9 16.85 12.41 -22.15
C TRP A 9 17.92 11.68 -21.31
N GLU A 10 18.67 10.75 -21.90
CA GLU A 10 19.78 10.05 -21.25
C GLU A 10 21.14 10.70 -21.58
N LEU A 11 21.18 11.62 -22.56
CA LEU A 11 22.41 12.31 -22.94
C LEU A 11 22.84 13.29 -21.84
N SER A 12 24.05 13.09 -21.36
CA SER A 12 24.71 14.02 -20.46
C SER A 12 25.17 15.26 -21.22
N SER A 13 25.32 16.39 -20.51
CA SER A 13 25.89 17.60 -21.09
C SER A 13 27.34 17.36 -21.49
N GLY A 14 27.58 17.09 -22.78
CA GLY A 14 28.91 16.79 -23.33
C GLY A 14 28.97 15.54 -24.21
N ASP A 15 27.91 14.73 -24.24
CA ASP A 15 27.88 13.53 -25.08
C ASP A 15 27.86 13.90 -26.57
N GLU A 16 28.71 13.24 -27.37
CA GLU A 16 28.74 13.42 -28.82
C GLU A 16 27.53 12.74 -29.47
N ILE A 17 26.72 13.54 -30.17
CA ILE A 17 25.58 13.04 -30.93
C ILE A 17 26.08 12.50 -32.27
N ASP A 18 25.73 11.24 -32.58
CA ASP A 18 26.08 10.60 -33.84
C ASP A 18 25.41 11.33 -35.03
N ARG A 19 26.21 12.13 -35.74
CA ARG A 19 25.75 12.93 -36.87
C ARG A 19 25.34 12.07 -38.07
N GLN A 20 25.99 10.92 -38.27
CA GLN A 20 25.65 10.03 -39.38
C GLN A 20 24.25 9.44 -39.19
N HIS A 21 23.88 9.13 -37.94
CA HIS A 21 22.53 8.67 -37.62
C HIS A 21 21.46 9.76 -37.85
N LEU A 22 21.76 11.03 -37.55
CA LEU A 22 20.82 12.14 -37.78
C LEU A 22 20.55 12.42 -39.26
N GLU A 23 21.49 12.11 -40.15
CA GLU A 23 21.31 12.26 -41.60
C GLU A 23 20.33 11.22 -42.16
N ILE A 24 20.28 10.03 -41.56
CA ILE A 24 19.50 8.89 -42.05
C ILE A 24 18.14 8.80 -41.33
N CYS A 25 18.06 9.19 -40.06
CA CYS A 25 16.85 9.06 -39.25
C CYS A 25 16.15 10.40 -39.03
N GLU A 26 15.05 10.63 -39.75
CA GLU A 26 14.27 11.87 -39.65
C GLU A 26 13.69 12.11 -38.23
N GLU A 27 13.30 11.06 -37.52
CA GLU A 27 12.75 11.19 -36.17
C GLU A 27 13.82 11.66 -35.19
N CYS A 28 15.03 11.08 -35.24
CA CYS A 28 16.14 11.52 -34.41
C CYS A 28 16.59 12.95 -34.78
N ARG A 29 16.53 13.33 -36.06
CA ARG A 29 16.78 14.71 -36.51
C ARG A 29 15.78 15.68 -35.87
N ARG A 30 14.47 15.40 -35.97
CA ARG A 30 13.41 16.23 -35.37
C ARG A 30 13.59 16.35 -33.85
N GLN A 31 13.85 15.25 -33.17
CA GLN A 31 14.08 15.27 -31.72
C GLN A 31 15.34 16.05 -31.32
N SER A 32 16.40 15.99 -32.12
CA SER A 32 17.62 16.77 -31.87
C SER A 32 17.38 18.28 -31.95
N GLU A 33 16.52 18.72 -32.88
CA GLU A 33 16.13 20.14 -33.02
C GLU A 33 15.31 20.60 -31.82
N VAL A 34 14.32 19.79 -31.39
CA VAL A 34 13.53 20.06 -30.19
C VAL A 34 14.44 20.14 -28.96
N HIS A 35 15.34 19.18 -28.80
CA HIS A 35 16.29 19.17 -27.68
C HIS A 35 17.19 20.42 -27.69
N ARG A 36 17.69 20.83 -28.86
CA ARG A 36 18.46 22.06 -29.02
C ARG A 36 17.66 23.30 -28.61
N LEU A 37 16.39 23.40 -29.00
CA LEU A 37 15.52 24.52 -28.61
C LEU A 37 15.30 24.55 -27.10
N LEU A 38 15.07 23.39 -26.47
CA LEU A 38 14.92 23.27 -25.02
C LEU A 38 16.20 23.73 -24.30
N LEU A 39 17.39 23.31 -24.76
CA LEU A 39 18.65 23.76 -24.17
C LEU A 39 18.83 25.28 -24.25
N ILE A 40 18.45 25.89 -25.38
CA ILE A 40 18.48 27.36 -25.53
C ILE A 40 17.53 28.01 -24.52
N GLN A 41 16.31 27.49 -24.36
CA GLN A 41 15.35 28.02 -23.39
C GLN A 41 15.84 27.86 -21.95
N LEU A 42 16.36 26.69 -21.59
CA LEU A 42 16.91 26.42 -20.27
C LEU A 42 18.12 27.31 -19.96
N SER A 43 18.99 27.57 -20.95
CA SER A 43 20.15 28.44 -20.77
C SER A 43 19.80 29.91 -20.48
N ARG A 44 18.58 30.33 -20.84
CA ARG A 44 18.05 31.67 -20.58
C ARG A 44 17.37 31.79 -19.22
N LEU A 45 17.13 30.68 -18.52
CA LEU A 45 16.55 30.73 -17.19
C LEU A 45 17.56 31.33 -16.20
N PRO A 46 17.09 32.18 -15.27
CA PRO A 46 17.95 32.71 -14.23
C PRO A 46 18.54 31.55 -13.43
N ARG A 47 19.86 31.55 -13.26
CA ARG A 47 20.52 30.63 -12.34
C ARG A 47 20.19 31.08 -10.93
N ILE A 48 19.23 30.42 -10.30
CA ILE A 48 18.87 30.67 -8.91
C ILE A 48 19.90 29.94 -8.05
N GLU A 49 20.80 30.69 -7.42
CA GLU A 49 21.67 30.12 -6.40
C GLU A 49 20.83 29.77 -5.16
N ALA A 50 21.00 28.54 -4.69
CA ALA A 50 20.29 28.09 -3.51
C ALA A 50 20.84 28.83 -2.27
N PRO A 51 19.97 29.39 -1.40
CA PRO A 51 20.40 30.00 -0.13
C PRO A 51 21.20 29.02 0.74
N PRO A 52 22.07 29.49 1.66
CA PRO A 52 22.96 28.66 2.46
C PRO A 52 22.27 27.61 3.37
N PHE A 53 20.94 27.68 3.52
CA PHE A 53 20.14 26.73 4.31
C PHE A 53 19.11 25.93 3.49
N PHE A 54 19.11 26.09 2.16
CA PHE A 54 18.14 25.44 1.29
C PHE A 54 18.25 23.92 1.35
N ALA A 55 19.47 23.38 1.26
CA ALA A 55 19.71 21.94 1.33
C ALA A 55 19.23 21.34 2.66
N ALA A 56 19.56 21.98 3.79
CA ALA A 56 19.11 21.55 5.12
C ALA A 56 17.58 21.59 5.25
N ARG A 57 16.93 22.63 4.72
CA ARG A 57 15.46 22.74 4.73
C ARG A 57 14.80 21.64 3.89
N VAL A 58 15.31 21.39 2.68
CA VAL A 58 14.80 20.32 1.81
C VAL A 58 14.98 18.96 2.46
N GLN A 59 16.13 18.71 3.07
CA GLN A 59 16.40 17.45 3.77
C GLN A 59 15.45 17.24 4.95
N ASN A 60 15.18 18.30 5.73
CA ASN A 60 14.20 18.25 6.80
C ASN A 60 12.81 17.93 6.26
N LEU A 61 12.36 18.62 5.19
CA LEU A 61 11.07 18.34 4.56
C LEU A 61 10.96 16.90 4.04
N ILE A 62 12.02 16.34 3.44
CA ILE A 62 12.05 14.95 2.97
C ILE A 62 11.96 13.97 4.15
N SER A 63 12.69 14.26 5.24
CA SER A 63 12.68 13.42 6.44
C SER A 63 11.35 13.48 7.19
N GLU A 64 10.68 14.64 7.16
CA GLU A 64 9.39 14.88 7.80
C GLU A 64 8.25 14.35 6.93
N ALA A 65 8.45 14.25 5.61
CA ALA A 65 7.44 13.79 4.67
C ALA A 65 7.04 12.32 4.85
N ARG A 66 7.89 11.42 5.41
CA ARG A 66 7.47 10.04 5.80
C ARG A 66 8.39 9.45 6.88
N PRO A 67 7.80 8.86 7.92
CA PRO A 67 7.42 7.46 7.79
C PRO A 67 5.90 7.32 7.65
N SER A 68 5.44 6.68 6.57
CA SER A 68 4.03 6.26 6.49
C SER A 68 3.73 5.34 7.67
N LEU A 69 2.55 5.48 8.28
CA LEU A 69 2.06 4.59 9.35
C LEU A 69 2.31 3.11 9.01
N VAL A 70 2.23 2.75 7.73
CA VAL A 70 2.53 1.41 7.20
C VAL A 70 3.92 0.90 7.59
N TYR A 71 4.97 1.73 7.53
CA TYR A 71 6.32 1.31 7.94
C TYR A 71 6.39 1.03 9.46
N TYR A 72 5.70 1.84 10.26
CA TYR A 72 5.63 1.64 11.70
C TYR A 72 4.85 0.36 12.06
N PHE A 73 3.69 0.12 11.43
CA PHE A 73 2.91 -1.10 11.60
C PHE A 73 3.66 -2.34 11.12
N GLN A 74 4.37 -2.28 10.00
CA GLN A 74 5.18 -3.39 9.49
C GLN A 74 6.30 -3.76 10.48
N ARG A 75 6.96 -2.76 11.06
CA ARG A 75 8.02 -2.99 12.05
C ARG A 75 7.48 -3.53 13.38
N MET A 76 6.31 -3.06 13.82
CA MET A 76 5.63 -3.58 15.02
C MET A 76 5.11 -5.01 14.81
N ALA A 77 4.53 -5.31 13.64
CA ALA A 77 4.05 -6.64 13.29
C ALA A 77 5.20 -7.68 13.28
N ALA A 78 6.39 -7.30 12.79
CA ALA A 78 7.57 -8.15 12.82
C ALA A 78 8.01 -8.54 14.25
N GLN A 79 7.81 -7.65 15.23
CA GLN A 79 8.15 -7.93 16.64
C GLN A 79 7.04 -8.69 17.37
N LEU A 80 5.78 -8.49 17.01
CA LEU A 80 4.64 -9.18 17.64
C LEU A 80 4.43 -10.60 17.11
N ALA A 81 4.78 -10.88 15.85
CA ALA A 81 4.67 -12.21 15.26
C ALA A 81 5.30 -13.33 16.11
N PRO A 82 6.58 -13.26 16.56
CA PRO A 82 7.18 -14.31 17.38
C PRO A 82 6.55 -14.48 18.77
N LEU A 83 6.02 -13.40 19.36
CA LEU A 83 5.34 -13.46 20.65
C LEU A 83 4.00 -14.18 20.53
N LEU A 84 3.24 -13.85 19.47
CA LEU A 84 1.97 -14.51 19.20
C LEU A 84 2.16 -15.99 18.85
N THR A 85 3.18 -16.34 18.06
CA THR A 85 3.45 -17.75 17.75
C THR A 85 3.84 -18.55 18.99
N LEU A 86 4.67 -17.96 19.88
CA LEU A 86 5.03 -18.59 21.15
C LEU A 86 3.82 -18.77 22.05
N LEU A 87 2.97 -17.75 22.16
CA LEU A 87 1.74 -17.82 22.95
C LEU A 87 0.80 -18.90 22.44
N ILE A 88 0.60 -19.00 21.12
CA ILE A 88 -0.21 -20.07 20.49
C ILE A 88 0.40 -21.45 20.75
N LEU A 89 1.72 -21.59 20.68
CA LEU A 89 2.41 -22.85 20.97
C LEU A 89 2.20 -23.28 22.43
N VAL A 90 2.38 -22.35 23.37
CA VAL A 90 2.20 -22.62 24.81
C VAL A 90 0.75 -22.98 25.12
N THR A 91 -0.23 -22.25 24.58
CA THR A 91 -1.64 -22.56 24.80
C THR A 91 -2.01 -23.90 24.18
N SER A 92 -1.53 -24.21 22.98
CA SER A 92 -1.73 -25.51 22.35
C SER A 92 -1.13 -26.66 23.19
N LEU A 93 0.05 -26.46 23.77
CA LEU A 93 0.73 -27.47 24.57
C LEU A 93 0.00 -27.71 25.90
N LEU A 94 -0.50 -26.65 26.54
CA LEU A 94 -1.34 -26.74 27.74
C LEU A 94 -2.66 -27.46 27.47
N ILE A 95 -3.33 -27.16 26.36
CA ILE A 95 -4.57 -27.87 25.98
C ILE A 95 -4.27 -29.35 25.74
N HIS A 96 -3.16 -29.67 25.06
CA HIS A 96 -2.80 -31.05 24.78
C HIS A 96 -2.40 -31.82 26.04
N SER A 97 -1.70 -31.19 27.00
CA SER A 97 -1.34 -31.86 28.26
C SER A 97 -2.57 -32.21 29.08
N VAL A 98 -3.52 -31.28 29.20
CA VAL A 98 -4.80 -31.53 29.90
C VAL A 98 -5.59 -32.63 29.21
N SER A 99 -5.66 -32.61 27.87
CA SER A 99 -6.36 -33.66 27.12
C SER A 99 -5.70 -35.04 27.25
N ASN A 100 -4.37 -35.10 27.39
CA ASN A 100 -3.64 -36.37 27.43
C ASN A 100 -3.78 -37.10 28.78
N GLU A 101 -3.92 -36.34 29.88
CA GLU A 101 -4.24 -36.91 31.20
C GLU A 101 -5.64 -37.54 31.22
N GLN A 102 -6.57 -37.02 30.42
CA GLN A 102 -7.94 -37.54 30.34
C GLN A 102 -8.06 -38.83 29.50
N SER A 103 -7.12 -39.07 28.57
CA SER A 103 -7.06 -40.29 27.75
C SER A 103 -6.35 -41.48 28.40
N GLY A 104 -5.80 -41.31 29.62
CA GLY A 104 -5.06 -42.35 30.35
C GLY A 104 -5.89 -43.32 31.20
N GLN A 105 -7.22 -43.19 31.23
CA GLN A 105 -8.07 -44.01 32.10
C GLN A 105 -8.81 -45.10 31.29
N PRO A 106 -8.45 -46.39 31.44
CA PRO A 106 -9.21 -47.48 30.86
C PRO A 106 -10.40 -47.80 31.75
N GLY A 107 -11.60 -47.54 31.26
CA GLY A 107 -12.81 -48.26 31.66
C GLY A 107 -13.86 -47.47 32.43
N SER A 108 -15.10 -47.82 32.07
CA SER A 108 -16.36 -47.63 32.80
C SER A 108 -17.12 -46.31 32.59
N GLY A 109 -17.94 -46.31 31.54
CA GLY A 109 -19.39 -46.09 31.66
C GLY A 109 -19.88 -44.72 32.13
N GLY A 110 -20.51 -43.99 31.20
CA GLY A 110 -21.51 -42.97 31.55
C GLY A 110 -21.27 -41.62 30.87
N GLN A 111 -22.00 -41.41 29.77
CA GLN A 111 -22.60 -40.13 29.37
C GLN A 111 -21.73 -38.85 29.44
N ALA A 112 -21.36 -38.37 28.26
CA ALA A 112 -21.59 -36.97 27.89
C ALA A 112 -21.64 -36.87 26.36
N ALA A 113 -22.76 -37.34 25.80
CA ALA A 113 -23.18 -36.86 24.49
C ALA A 113 -23.51 -35.37 24.65
N VAL A 114 -22.57 -34.48 24.37
CA VAL A 114 -22.90 -33.08 24.10
C VAL A 114 -23.34 -33.03 22.64
N VAL A 115 -24.62 -33.29 22.47
CA VAL A 115 -25.40 -32.87 21.30
C VAL A 115 -25.22 -31.36 21.22
N LEU A 116 -24.53 -30.88 20.18
CA LEU A 116 -24.60 -29.46 19.82
C LEU A 116 -26.01 -29.25 19.30
N ASP A 117 -26.86 -28.70 20.17
CA ASP A 117 -28.21 -28.27 19.85
C ASP A 117 -28.11 -27.09 18.88
N GLU A 118 -28.29 -27.40 17.60
CA GLU A 118 -28.34 -26.44 16.51
C GLU A 118 -29.70 -25.73 16.53
N SER A 119 -29.93 -24.84 17.50
CA SER A 119 -31.11 -23.97 17.48
C SER A 119 -31.02 -22.81 18.49
N ALA A 120 -30.23 -21.78 18.18
CA ALA A 120 -30.36 -20.47 18.83
C ALA A 120 -29.77 -19.31 18.02
N PHE A 121 -30.13 -19.17 16.74
CA PHE A 121 -30.02 -17.89 16.05
C PHE A 121 -31.35 -17.58 15.37
N PRO A 122 -32.10 -16.55 15.82
CA PRO A 122 -33.17 -16.02 15.00
C PRO A 122 -32.53 -15.39 13.75
N GLU A 123 -32.92 -15.86 12.56
CA GLU A 123 -32.58 -15.20 11.31
C GLU A 123 -33.15 -13.78 11.32
N VAL A 124 -32.29 -12.79 11.55
CA VAL A 124 -32.65 -11.39 11.34
C VAL A 124 -32.62 -11.15 9.83
N SER A 125 -33.74 -11.42 9.16
CA SER A 125 -33.98 -10.97 7.77
C SER A 125 -33.96 -9.44 7.72
N VAL A 126 -33.09 -8.89 6.89
CA VAL A 126 -32.80 -7.45 6.76
C VAL A 126 -33.94 -6.71 6.03
N GLU A 127 -34.87 -7.44 5.43
CA GLU A 127 -35.96 -6.90 4.62
C GLU A 127 -37.08 -6.18 5.40
N ASN A 128 -37.14 -6.28 6.73
CA ASN A 128 -38.25 -5.69 7.50
C ASN A 128 -38.03 -4.24 7.99
N MET A 129 -36.93 -3.57 7.63
CA MET A 129 -36.73 -2.15 7.96
C MET A 129 -37.15 -1.17 6.86
N ILE A 130 -37.60 -1.65 5.69
CA ILE A 130 -37.99 -0.80 4.56
C ILE A 130 -39.49 -0.88 4.32
N ALA A 131 -40.29 -0.56 5.34
CA ALA A 131 -41.71 -0.30 5.15
C ALA A 131 -42.20 0.62 6.26
N MET A 132 -41.92 1.92 6.14
CA MET A 132 -42.78 2.92 6.76
C MET A 132 -43.05 4.04 5.75
N PRO A 133 -44.33 4.29 5.40
CA PRO A 133 -44.73 5.25 4.38
C PRO A 133 -44.67 6.68 4.93
N PRO A 134 -44.51 7.71 4.07
CA PRO A 134 -44.66 9.09 4.46
C PRO A 134 -46.11 9.55 4.27
N ASP A 135 -46.92 9.48 5.32
CA ASP A 135 -48.18 10.25 5.44
C ASP A 135 -47.86 11.41 6.41
N LEU A 136 -47.64 12.63 5.91
CA LEU A 136 -48.61 13.72 5.68
C LEU A 136 -49.34 14.21 6.94
N ASP A 137 -49.03 15.45 7.36
CA ASP A 137 -49.93 16.52 7.84
C ASP A 137 -49.02 17.72 8.23
N GLU A 138 -48.99 18.86 7.53
CA GLU A 138 -50.01 19.90 7.32
C GLU A 138 -50.39 20.69 8.60
N GLY A 139 -50.14 22.01 8.59
CA GLY A 139 -50.59 22.98 9.62
C GLY A 139 -49.52 24.03 9.99
N SER A 140 -49.33 25.13 9.24
CA SER A 140 -50.13 26.37 9.23
C SER A 140 -49.85 27.35 10.40
N ASN A 141 -49.57 28.61 10.02
CA ASN A 141 -49.61 29.88 10.76
C ASN A 141 -48.50 30.23 11.77
N ARG A 142 -47.49 31.00 11.32
CA ARG A 142 -47.42 32.48 11.50
C ARG A 142 -46.14 33.08 10.91
#